data_AF-A0A5C9BDZ2-F1
#
_entry.id   AF-A0A5C9BDZ2-F1
#
_cell.length_a   1.000
_cell.length_b   1.000
_cell.length_c   1.000
_cell.angle_alpha   90.00
_cell.angle_beta   90.00
_cell.angle_gamma   90.00
#
_symmetry.space_group_name_H-M   'P 1'
#
loop_
_entity.id
_entity.type
_entity.pdbx_description
1 polymer ?
#
loop_
_entity_poly.entity_id
_entity_poly.type
_entity_poly.pdbx_seq_one_letter_code
_entity_poly.pdbx_strand_id
1 'polypeptide(L)' 'MAGNQDANPSTKALIKADAAKLVKREVPIVGDNGKPTGKMRKVEVGADEVLDFAVRDDGAVVVVTVDGKKLFGSVKA' A
#
# COMPACT_ATOMS: atom_id res chain seq x y z
N MET A 1 8.91 -33.02 13.72
CA MET A 1 8.66 -33.04 12.27
C MET A 1 9.05 -31.69 11.72
N ALA A 2 10.03 -31.68 10.83
CA ALA A 2 10.60 -30.51 10.18
C ALA A 2 9.72 -30.04 9.02
N GLY A 3 9.75 -28.74 8.73
CA GLY A 3 9.11 -28.16 7.54
C GLY A 3 9.15 -26.64 7.53
N ASN A 4 10.33 -26.06 7.73
CA ASN A 4 10.58 -24.62 7.61
C ASN A 4 11.45 -24.40 6.34
N GLN A 5 10.81 -24.37 5.18
CA GLN A 5 11.36 -24.05 3.86
C GLN A 5 10.25 -23.23 3.17
N ASP A 6 10.46 -22.02 2.66
CA ASP A 6 11.35 -21.70 1.55
C ASP A 6 11.98 -20.29 1.66
N ALA A 7 13.31 -20.24 1.55
CA ALA A 7 14.08 -19.01 1.40
C ALA A 7 14.40 -18.77 -0.08
N ASN A 8 13.81 -17.72 -0.66
CA ASN A 8 14.14 -17.19 -1.99
C ASN A 8 15.03 -15.94 -1.80
N PRO A 9 16.21 -15.81 -2.42
CA PRO A 9 17.26 -14.90 -1.94
C PRO A 9 17.13 -13.41 -2.32
N SER A 10 15.93 -12.90 -2.67
CA SER A 10 15.68 -11.47 -2.91
C SER A 10 14.46 -10.90 -2.17
N THR A 11 13.82 -11.69 -1.30
CA THR A 11 12.68 -11.26 -0.49
C THR A 11 13.18 -10.67 0.82
N LYS A 12 13.62 -9.41 0.82
CA LYS A 12 13.61 -8.65 2.07
C LYS A 12 12.16 -8.73 2.56
N ALA A 13 11.91 -9.40 3.68
CA ALA A 13 10.56 -9.60 4.19
C ALA A 13 9.85 -8.24 4.16
N LEU A 14 8.87 -8.10 3.27
CA LEU A 14 8.24 -6.83 3.01
C LEU A 14 7.53 -6.46 4.31
N ILE A 15 7.95 -5.38 4.96
CA ILE A 15 7.29 -4.93 6.19
C ILE A 15 6.17 -3.96 5.84
N LYS A 16 5.23 -3.75 6.76
CA LYS A 16 4.11 -2.80 6.56
C LYS A 16 4.56 -1.43 6.07
N ALA A 17 5.68 -0.94 6.59
CA ALA A 17 6.27 0.34 6.18
C ALA A 17 6.75 0.37 4.73
N ASP A 18 7.18 -0.76 4.18
CA ASP A 18 7.58 -0.85 2.78
C ASP A 18 6.36 -1.03 1.87
N ALA A 19 5.37 -1.83 2.29
CA ALA A 19 4.10 -1.97 1.57
C ALA A 19 3.35 -0.63 1.45
N ALA A 20 3.36 0.18 2.51
CA ALA A 20 2.74 1.51 2.54
C ALA A 20 3.31 2.47 1.49
N LYS A 21 4.62 2.39 1.21
CA LYS A 21 5.30 3.23 0.19
C LYS A 21 4.93 2.85 -1.24
N LEU A 22 4.50 1.59 -1.45
CA LEU A 22 4.14 1.07 -2.77
C LEU A 22 2.71 1.45 -3.19
N VAL A 23 1.91 1.97 -2.25
CA VAL A 23 0.53 2.39 -2.50
C VAL A 23 0.36 3.88 -2.27
N LYS A 24 -0.60 4.49 -2.99
CA LYS A 24 -0.96 5.89 -2.81
C LYS A 24 -2.47 6.00 -2.64
N ARG A 25 -2.90 6.90 -1.76
CA ARG A 25 -4.30 7.24 -1.55
C ARG A 25 -4.66 8.47 -2.39
N GLU A 26 -5.73 8.38 -3.15
CA GLU A 26 -6.27 9.53 -3.86
C GLU A 26 -7.20 10.31 -2.94
N VAL A 27 -6.88 11.59 -2.72
CA VAL A 27 -7.63 12.51 -1.86
C VAL A 27 -8.05 13.71 -2.71
N PRO A 28 -9.32 14.16 -2.67
CA PRO A 28 -9.73 15.35 -3.39
C PRO A 28 -8.97 16.58 -2.89
N ILE A 29 -8.53 17.41 -3.83
CA ILE A 29 -7.95 18.72 -3.52
C ILE A 29 -9.10 19.66 -3.17
N VAL A 30 -9.10 20.15 -1.94
CA VAL A 30 -10.05 21.15 -1.44
C VAL A 30 -9.50 22.54 -1.76
N GLY A 31 -10.30 23.39 -2.39
CA GLY A 31 -9.93 24.77 -2.70
C GLY A 31 -10.14 25.71 -1.52
N ASP A 32 -9.72 26.97 -1.66
CA ASP A 32 -9.79 27.99 -0.60
C ASP A 32 -11.22 28.29 -0.12
N ASN A 33 -12.20 27.92 -0.93
CA ASN A 33 -13.63 28.00 -0.62
C ASN A 33 -14.19 26.81 0.17
N GLY A 34 -13.31 25.89 0.62
CA GLY A 34 -13.70 24.67 1.34
C GLY A 34 -14.38 23.61 0.47
N LYS A 35 -14.46 23.80 -0.85
CA LYS A 35 -15.12 22.85 -1.77
C LYS A 35 -14.09 21.99 -2.52
N PRO A 36 -14.41 20.74 -2.86
CA PRO A 36 -13.59 19.93 -3.75
C PRO A 36 -13.44 20.61 -5.12
N THR A 37 -12.20 20.70 -5.61
CA THR A 37 -11.88 21.31 -6.92
C THR A 37 -12.13 20.39 -8.12
N GLY A 38 -12.63 19.18 -7.88
CA GLY A 38 -12.75 18.12 -8.89
C GLY A 38 -11.43 17.44 -9.27
N LYS A 39 -10.30 17.89 -8.69
CA LYS A 39 -8.98 17.27 -8.88
C LYS A 39 -8.66 16.36 -7.69
N MET A 40 -7.99 15.25 -7.96
CA MET A 40 -7.47 14.34 -6.94
C MET A 40 -5.95 14.53 -6.81
N ARG A 41 -5.43 14.47 -5.59
CA ARG A 41 -3.99 14.37 -5.32
C ARG A 41 -3.66 13.00 -4.76
N LYS A 42 -2.46 12.51 -5.08
CA LYS A 42 -1.92 11.27 -4.51
C LYS A 42 -1.20 11.60 -3.21
N VAL A 43 -1.62 10.98 -2.13
CA VAL A 43 -1.05 11.12 -0.79
C VAL A 43 -0.41 9.79 -0.40
N GLU A 44 0.76 9.86 0.25
CA GLU A 44 1.42 8.70 0.80
C GLU A 44 0.59 8.10 1.95
N VAL A 45 0.68 6.78 2.11
CA VAL A 45 -0.01 6.06 3.17
C VAL A 45 0.99 5.82 4.29
N GLY A 46 0.61 6.16 5.53
CA GLY A 46 1.46 5.85 6.69
C GLY A 46 1.52 4.35 6.97
N ALA A 47 2.62 3.89 7.56
CA ALA A 47 2.75 2.49 7.98
C ALA A 47 1.69 2.11 9.04
N ASP A 48 1.32 3.05 9.91
CA ASP A 48 0.31 2.89 10.95
C ASP A 48 -1.12 2.77 10.38
N GLU A 49 -1.34 3.27 9.16
CA GLU A 49 -2.60 3.10 8.45
C GLU A 49 -2.74 1.69 7.85
N VAL A 50 -1.67 0.90 7.78
CA VAL A 50 -1.68 -0.45 7.20
C VAL A 50 -2.14 -1.48 8.22
N LEU A 51 -3.37 -1.94 8.04
CA LEU A 51 -3.91 -3.05 8.81
C LEU A 51 -3.22 -4.36 8.39
N ASP A 52 -3.25 -4.64 7.08
CA ASP A 52 -2.66 -5.84 6.49
C ASP A 52 -2.28 -5.59 5.02
N PHE A 53 -1.44 -6.45 4.45
CA PHE A 53 -1.09 -6.38 3.03
C PHE A 53 -0.82 -7.76 2.43
N ALA A 54 -1.04 -7.89 1.13
CA ALA A 54 -0.72 -9.09 0.37
C ALA A 54 0.08 -8.72 -0.88
N VAL A 55 1.06 -9.55 -1.21
CA VAL A 55 1.82 -9.48 -2.46
C VAL A 55 1.42 -10.68 -3.30
N ARG A 56 1.04 -10.42 -4.55
CA ARG A 56 0.69 -11.45 -5.52
C ARG A 56 1.93 -11.88 -6.31
N ASP A 57 1.86 -13.06 -6.92
CA ASP A 57 2.97 -13.64 -7.70
C ASP A 57 3.37 -12.79 -8.91
N ASP A 58 2.45 -11.98 -9.43
CA ASP A 58 2.68 -11.03 -10.53
C ASP A 58 3.43 -9.76 -10.08
N GLY A 59 3.64 -9.59 -8.77
CA GLY A 59 4.25 -8.41 -8.17
C GLY A 59 3.25 -7.31 -7.81
N ALA A 60 1.95 -7.54 -7.95
CA ALA A 60 0.93 -6.61 -7.47
C ALA A 60 0.86 -6.63 -5.94
N VAL A 61 0.74 -5.45 -5.33
CA VAL A 61 0.59 -5.28 -3.88
C VAL A 61 -0.80 -4.75 -3.59
N VAL A 62 -1.49 -5.40 -2.66
CA VAL A 62 -2.77 -4.93 -2.13
C VAL A 62 -2.58 -4.62 -0.66
N VAL A 63 -2.82 -3.37 -0.28
CA VAL A 63 -2.78 -2.91 1.11
C VAL A 63 -4.19 -2.68 1.59
N VAL A 64 -4.52 -3.24 2.75
CA VAL A 64 -5.76 -2.96 3.47
C VAL A 64 -5.45 -1.95 4.57
N THR A 65 -6.10 -0.80 4.52
CA THR A 65 -5.94 0.23 5.54
C THR A 65 -6.89 0.00 6.72
N VAL A 66 -6.59 0.62 7.86
CA VAL A 66 -7.40 0.53 9.10
C VAL A 66 -8.84 1.02 8.93
N ASP A 67 -9.12 1.87 7.93
CA ASP A 67 -10.46 2.33 7.55
C ASP A 67 -11.17 1.38 6.58
N GLY A 68 -10.59 0.19 6.33
CA GLY A 68 -11.17 -0.87 5.48
C GLY A 68 -11.02 -0.63 3.98
N LYS A 69 -10.27 0.39 3.55
CA LYS A 69 -10.03 0.64 2.12
C LYS A 69 -8.92 -0.27 1.60
N LYS A 70 -9.06 -0.66 0.32
CA LYS A 70 -8.03 -1.41 -0.41
C LYS A 70 -7.30 -0.47 -1.34
N LEU A 71 -5.98 -0.42 -1.20
CA LEU A 71 -5.10 0.34 -2.08
C LEU A 71 -4.24 -0.63 -2.88
N PHE A 72 -4.06 -0.31 -4.16
CA PHE A 72 -3.36 -1.16 -5.11
C PHE A 72 -2.05 -0.49 -5.52
N GLY A 73 -0.99 -1.28 -5.54
CA GLY A 73 0.37 -0.89 -5.91
C GLY A 73 1.08 -2.02 -6.63
N SER A 74 2.37 -1.81 -6.93
CA SER A 74 3.23 -2.81 -7.58
C SER A 74 4.63 -2.74 -7.00
N VAL A 75 5.27 -3.90 -6.80
CA VAL A 75 6.70 -4.00 -6.42
C VAL A 75 7.59 -3.81 -7.66
N LYS A 76 7.06 -4.07 -8.86
CA LYS A 76 7.71 -3.75 -10.13
C LYS A 76 7.37 -2.32 -10.53
N ALA A 77 8.37 -1.43 -10.48
CA ALA A 77 8.35 -0.13 -11.14
C ALA A 77 8.72 -0.27 -12.62
#